data_AF-A0A9E7JMM8-F1
#
_entry.id   AF-A0A9E7JMM8-F1
#
_cell.length_a   1.000
_cell.length_b   1.000
_cell.length_c   1.000
_cell.angle_alpha   90.00
_cell.angle_beta   90.00
_cell.angle_gamma   90.00
#
_symmetry.space_group_name_H-M   'P 1'
#
loop_
_entity.id
_entity.type
_entity.pdbx_description
1 polymer ?
#
loop_
_entity_poly.entity_id
_entity_poly.type
_entity_poly.pdbx_seq_one_letter_code
_entity_poly.pdbx_strand_id
1 'polypeptide(L)'
;MKLAVSLLEEFGLPMGLLPLANVIEVGFVRATGYMWIVQKTKVQHNFKMVSKLVSYDAMIHGYVEKGRIKKLKGVKAKELLLWPPVHEITMDRDPPTGKIHFKSLAGVTKTFPVEAFALGQ
;
A
#
# COMPACT_ATOMS: atom_id res chain seq x y z
N MET A 1 3.42 -0.39 15.02
CA MET A 1 3.93 0.26 13.78
C MET A 1 5.21 -0.38 13.23
N LYS A 2 6.26 -0.60 14.05
CA LYS A 2 7.56 -1.13 13.57
C LYS A 2 7.44 -2.35 12.64
N LEU A 3 6.62 -3.34 12.99
CA LEU A 3 6.47 -4.56 12.18
C LEU A 3 5.96 -4.31 10.75
N ALA A 4 4.93 -3.47 10.56
CA ALA A 4 4.39 -3.21 9.23
C ALA A 4 5.42 -2.49 8.33
N VAL A 5 6.15 -1.53 8.89
CA VAL A 5 7.22 -0.83 8.19
C VAL A 5 8.37 -1.78 7.84
N SER A 6 8.78 -2.64 8.79
CA SER A 6 9.82 -3.65 8.55
C SER A 6 9.43 -4.65 7.47
N LEU A 7 8.14 -5.02 7.36
CA LEU A 7 7.68 -5.87 6.25
C LEU A 7 7.80 -5.14 4.91
N LEU A 8 7.39 -3.88 4.83
CA LEU A 8 7.57 -3.10 3.60
C LEU A 8 9.04 -3.04 3.20
N GLU A 9 9.93 -2.74 4.16
CA GLU A 9 11.38 -2.71 3.92
C GLU A 9 11.95 -4.08 3.49
N GLU A 10 11.60 -5.15 4.20
CA GLU A 10 12.04 -6.54 3.89
C GLU A 10 11.66 -6.94 2.46
N PHE A 11 10.46 -6.56 2.03
CA PHE A 11 9.98 -6.82 0.69
C PHE A 11 10.36 -5.74 -0.32
N GLY A 12 11.16 -4.74 0.05
CA GLY A 12 11.62 -3.68 -0.85
C GLY A 12 10.48 -2.84 -1.40
N LEU A 13 9.51 -2.48 -0.56
CA LEU A 13 8.44 -1.55 -0.84
C LEU A 13 8.69 -0.22 -0.10
N PRO A 14 8.11 0.90 -0.56
CA PRO A 14 8.29 2.19 0.10
C PRO A 14 7.72 2.15 1.52
N MET A 15 8.53 2.52 2.51
CA MET A 15 8.14 2.42 3.93
C MET A 15 6.96 3.33 4.33
N GLY A 16 6.66 4.37 3.55
CA GLY A 16 5.49 5.25 3.73
C GLY A 16 4.24 4.79 2.99
N LEU A 17 4.27 3.63 2.32
CA LEU A 17 3.16 3.13 1.51
C LEU A 17 1.89 2.85 2.33
N LEU A 18 2.03 2.52 3.61
CA LEU A 18 0.94 2.26 4.54
C LEU A 18 1.01 3.22 5.73
N PRO A 19 0.45 4.44 5.62
CA PRO A 19 0.39 5.44 6.70
C PRO A 19 -0.69 5.06 7.71
N LEU A 20 -0.41 4.00 8.47
CA LEU A 20 -1.32 3.42 9.48
C LEU A 20 -1.49 4.35 10.69
N ALA A 21 -2.65 4.34 11.33
CA ALA A 21 -2.86 4.98 12.63
C ALA A 21 -3.62 4.06 13.59
N ASN A 22 -3.32 4.17 14.90
CA ASN A 22 -4.01 3.40 15.95
C ASN A 22 -4.07 1.88 15.64
N VAL A 23 -2.93 1.32 15.23
CA VAL A 23 -2.80 -0.10 14.88
C VAL A 23 -3.01 -0.97 16.12
N ILE A 24 -3.91 -1.93 16.01
CA ILE A 24 -4.22 -2.94 17.02
C ILE A 24 -3.36 -4.18 16.78
N GLU A 25 -3.28 -4.62 15.52
CA GLU A 25 -2.62 -5.87 15.17
C GLU A 25 -1.93 -5.76 13.81
N VAL A 26 -0.77 -6.40 13.69
CA VAL A 26 -0.11 -6.66 12.42
C VAL A 26 0.29 -8.13 12.43
N GLY A 27 -0.15 -8.88 11.44
CA GLY A 27 0.22 -10.28 11.28
C GLY A 27 0.86 -10.55 9.93
N PHE A 28 1.73 -11.55 9.92
CA PHE A 28 2.44 -11.98 8.72
C PHE A 28 2.73 -13.47 8.78
N VAL A 29 2.35 -14.19 7.73
CA VAL A 29 2.65 -15.61 7.55
C VAL A 29 3.75 -15.75 6.52
N ARG A 30 4.99 -15.95 7.00
CA ARG A 30 6.19 -16.03 6.17
C ARG A 30 6.12 -17.06 5.06
N ALA A 31 5.51 -18.21 5.32
CA ALA A 31 5.39 -19.30 4.34
C ALA A 31 4.53 -18.95 3.12
N THR A 32 3.55 -18.05 3.27
CA THR A 32 2.59 -17.72 2.20
C THR A 32 2.71 -16.28 1.71
N GLY A 33 3.40 -15.41 2.45
CA GLY A 33 3.42 -13.98 2.22
C GLY A 33 2.13 -13.27 2.66
N TYR A 34 1.18 -13.97 3.29
CA TYR A 34 -0.06 -13.34 3.74
C TYR A 34 0.21 -12.36 4.87
N MET A 35 -0.32 -11.14 4.75
CA MET A 35 -0.25 -10.11 5.79
C MET A 35 -1.61 -9.51 6.07
N TRP A 36 -1.81 -9.05 7.30
CA TRP A 36 -2.96 -8.25 7.68
C TRP A 36 -2.60 -7.20 8.71
N ILE A 37 -3.40 -6.14 8.72
CA ILE A 37 -3.30 -5.01 9.62
C ILE A 37 -4.70 -4.69 10.11
N VAL A 38 -4.85 -4.65 11.43
CA VAL A 38 -6.07 -4.19 12.10
C VAL A 38 -5.76 -2.86 12.76
N GLN A 39 -6.61 -1.86 12.52
CA GLN A 39 -6.54 -0.54 13.12
C GLN A 39 -7.88 -0.17 13.73
N LYS A 40 -7.88 0.70 14.75
CA LYS A 40 -9.08 1.05 15.52
C LYS A 40 -10.22 1.61 14.64
N THR A 41 -9.87 2.43 13.65
CA THR A 41 -10.82 3.06 12.73
C THR A 41 -10.21 3.20 11.35
N LYS A 42 -11.03 3.33 10.31
CA LYS A 42 -10.58 3.78 8.99
C LYS A 42 -9.80 5.11 9.10
N VAL A 43 -8.78 5.28 8.27
CA VAL A 43 -8.03 6.53 8.11
C VAL A 43 -7.95 6.95 6.65
N GLN A 44 -7.79 8.24 6.42
CA GLN A 44 -7.43 8.77 5.11
C GLN A 44 -6.07 9.45 5.19
N HIS A 45 -5.30 9.32 4.13
CA HIS A 45 -4.00 9.94 4.01
C HIS A 45 -3.87 10.60 2.64
N ASN A 46 -3.32 11.81 2.62
CA ASN A 46 -3.04 12.54 1.39
C ASN A 46 -1.56 12.40 1.05
N PHE A 47 -1.25 11.67 -0.02
CA PHE A 47 0.08 11.64 -0.60
C PHE A 47 0.32 12.94 -1.36
N LYS A 48 1.02 13.89 -0.74
CA LYS A 48 1.12 15.27 -1.20
C LYS A 48 1.84 15.38 -2.53
N MET A 49 2.94 14.62 -2.70
CA MET A 49 3.76 14.65 -3.91
C MET A 49 2.99 14.30 -5.19
N VAL A 50 1.92 13.50 -5.06
CA VAL A 50 1.10 13.04 -6.19
C VAL A 50 -0.35 13.55 -6.12
N SER A 51 -0.67 14.38 -5.12
CA SER A 51 -2.03 14.88 -4.85
C SER A 51 -3.09 13.77 -4.82
N LYS A 52 -2.79 12.66 -4.13
CA LYS A 52 -3.70 11.51 -4.03
C LYS A 52 -4.19 11.28 -2.61
N LEU A 53 -5.50 11.38 -2.46
CA LEU A 53 -6.19 10.99 -1.22
C LEU A 53 -6.50 9.49 -1.25
N VAL A 54 -6.01 8.77 -0.26
CA VAL A 54 -6.16 7.32 -0.13
C VAL A 54 -6.84 7.00 1.20
N SER A 55 -7.77 6.05 1.16
CA SER A 55 -8.50 5.54 2.31
C SER A 55 -7.97 4.15 2.66
N TYR A 56 -7.69 3.96 3.95
CA TYR A 56 -7.25 2.71 4.55
C TYR A 56 -8.31 2.28 5.57
N ASP A 57 -8.97 1.15 5.32
CA ASP A 57 -10.04 0.61 6.17
C ASP A 57 -9.50 0.05 7.50
N ALA A 58 -10.40 -0.27 8.43
CA ALA A 58 -10.04 -0.84 9.73
C ALA A 58 -9.31 -2.20 9.62
N MET A 59 -9.57 -2.95 8.55
CA MET A 59 -8.91 -4.21 8.22
C MET A 59 -8.31 -4.13 6.82
N ILE A 60 -6.99 -4.24 6.75
CA ILE A 60 -6.22 -4.25 5.50
C ILE A 60 -5.54 -5.60 5.41
N HIS A 61 -5.63 -6.27 4.27
CA HIS A 61 -4.98 -7.57 4.10
C HIS A 61 -4.65 -7.85 2.64
N GLY A 62 -3.69 -8.73 2.43
CA GLY A 62 -3.22 -9.12 1.11
C GLY A 62 -2.02 -10.04 1.22
N TYR A 63 -1.33 -10.21 0.10
CA TYR A 63 -0.12 -11.03 0.02
C TYR A 63 1.03 -10.14 -0.41
N VAL A 64 2.09 -10.12 0.38
CA VAL A 64 3.31 -9.39 0.07
C VAL A 64 4.35 -10.34 -0.52
N GLU A 65 4.99 -9.86 -1.57
CA GLU A 65 6.14 -10.47 -2.24
C GLU A 65 7.18 -9.38 -2.46
N LYS A 66 8.41 -9.75 -2.82
CA LYS A 66 9.45 -8.76 -3.12
C LYS A 66 8.90 -7.78 -4.17
N GLY A 67 8.96 -6.48 -3.90
CA GLY A 67 8.48 -5.37 -4.73
C GLY A 67 6.98 -5.36 -5.05
N ARG A 68 6.14 -6.15 -4.37
CA ARG A 68 4.73 -6.31 -4.76
C ARG A 68 3.80 -6.60 -3.58
N ILE A 69 2.60 -6.05 -3.63
CA ILE A 69 1.45 -6.48 -2.84
C ILE A 69 0.34 -6.90 -3.80
N LYS A 70 -0.21 -8.09 -3.65
CA LYS A 70 -1.29 -8.63 -4.49
C LYS A 70 -2.52 -9.01 -3.67
N LYS A 71 -3.68 -9.06 -4.34
CA LYS A 71 -4.99 -9.32 -3.72
C LYS A 71 -5.26 -8.41 -2.51
N LEU A 72 -4.79 -7.17 -2.59
CA LEU A 72 -4.95 -6.17 -1.54
C LEU A 72 -6.43 -5.83 -1.35
N LYS A 73 -6.85 -5.76 -0.09
CA LYS A 73 -8.17 -5.35 0.36
C LYS A 73 -8.04 -4.31 1.47
N GLY A 74 -9.05 -3.45 1.60
CA GLY A 74 -9.07 -2.38 2.59
C GLY A 74 -8.36 -1.09 2.16
N VAL A 75 -7.94 -0.96 0.89
CA VAL A 75 -7.30 0.25 0.37
C VAL A 75 -8.07 0.78 -0.83
N LYS A 76 -8.41 2.08 -0.83
CA LYS A 76 -9.11 2.76 -1.93
C LYS A 76 -8.45 4.09 -2.23
N ALA A 77 -8.29 4.45 -3.50
CA ALA A 77 -7.76 5.75 -3.91
C ALA A 77 -8.90 6.61 -4.46
N LYS A 78 -8.96 7.89 -4.09
CA LYS A 78 -9.99 8.81 -4.59
C LYS A 78 -9.69 9.19 -6.04
N GLU A 79 -10.68 9.02 -6.90
CA GLU A 79 -10.66 9.50 -8.29
C GLU A 79 -11.99 10.20 -8.57
N LEU A 80 -11.95 11.52 -8.76
CA LEU A 80 -13.14 12.37 -8.84
C LEU A 80 -14.11 12.13 -7.66
N LEU A 81 -15.32 11.65 -7.95
CA LEU A 81 -16.35 11.33 -6.96
C LEU A 81 -16.32 9.87 -6.48
N LEU A 82 -15.41 9.04 -7.01
CA LEU A 82 -15.35 7.60 -6.76
C LEU A 82 -14.16 7.21 -5.87
N TRP A 83 -14.28 6.03 -5.25
CA TRP A 83 -13.26 5.39 -4.42
C TRP A 83 -12.95 3.98 -4.92
N PRO A 84 -12.36 3.82 -6.12
CA PRO A 84 -11.96 2.52 -6.62
C PRO A 84 -10.98 1.82 -5.65
N PRO A 85 -11.14 0.49 -5.45
CA PRO A 85 -10.20 -0.27 -4.64
C PRO A 85 -8.86 -0.44 -5.37
N VAL A 86 -7.78 -0.40 -4.59
CA VAL A 86 -6.45 -0.81 -5.03
C VAL A 86 -6.30 -2.30 -4.69
N HIS A 87 -6.10 -3.14 -5.71
CA HIS A 87 -5.99 -4.60 -5.52
C HIS A 87 -4.58 -5.13 -5.70
N GLU A 88 -3.71 -4.36 -6.35
CA GLU A 88 -2.30 -4.72 -6.55
C GLU A 88 -1.44 -3.45 -6.55
N ILE A 89 -0.26 -3.56 -5.94
CA ILE A 89 0.80 -2.57 -5.93
C ILE A 89 2.08 -3.27 -6.38
N THR A 90 2.79 -2.74 -7.37
CA THR A 90 3.99 -3.37 -7.93
C THR A 90 5.05 -2.32 -8.23
N MET A 91 6.32 -2.62 -7.98
CA MET A 91 7.45 -1.80 -8.41
C MET A 91 8.17 -2.44 -9.60
N ASP A 92 8.70 -1.61 -10.48
CA ASP A 92 9.64 -2.04 -11.51
C ASP A 92 10.95 -2.47 -10.85
N ARG A 93 11.45 -3.66 -11.22
CA ARG A 93 12.63 -4.26 -10.58
C ARG A 93 13.77 -4.59 -11.52
N ASP A 94 13.51 -4.77 -12.81
CA ASP A 94 14.53 -5.15 -13.78
C ASP A 94 14.23 -4.55 -15.17
N PRO A 95 14.86 -3.41 -15.52
CA PRO A 95 15.66 -2.55 -14.64
C PRO A 95 14.78 -1.79 -13.62
N PRO A 96 15.31 -1.42 -12.44
CA PRO A 96 14.58 -0.58 -11.50
C PRO A 96 14.43 0.84 -12.09
N THR A 97 13.20 1.28 -12.30
CA THR A 97 12.89 2.58 -12.95
C THR A 97 12.58 3.70 -11.96
N GLY A 98 12.53 3.39 -10.66
CA GLY A 98 12.04 4.33 -9.64
C GLY A 98 10.52 4.54 -9.68
N LYS A 99 9.76 3.66 -10.37
CA LYS A 99 8.30 3.74 -10.50
C LYS A 99 7.59 2.68 -9.68
N ILE A 100 6.41 3.05 -9.21
CA ILE A 100 5.45 2.19 -8.52
C ILE A 100 4.08 2.27 -9.20
N HIS A 101 3.42 1.12 -9.32
CA HIS A 101 2.19 0.92 -10.06
C HIS A 101 1.07 0.46 -9.13
N PHE A 102 -0.09 1.11 -9.24
CA PHE A 102 -1.29 0.79 -8.48
C PHE A 102 -2.38 0.34 -9.44
N LYS A 103 -2.83 -0.91 -9.32
CA LYS A 103 -3.89 -1.45 -10.16
C LYS A 103 -5.22 -1.47 -9.42
N SER A 104 -6.28 -1.06 -10.10
CA SER A 104 -7.67 -1.17 -9.64
C SER A 104 -8.39 -2.35 -10.31
N LEU A 105 -9.48 -2.82 -9.73
CA LEU A 105 -10.25 -3.96 -10.26
C LEU A 105 -10.83 -3.69 -11.67
N ALA A 106 -10.92 -2.43 -12.10
CA ALA A 106 -11.41 -2.03 -13.42
C ALA A 106 -10.30 -2.02 -14.50
N GLY A 107 -9.14 -2.66 -14.24
CA GLY A 107 -8.01 -2.70 -15.18
C GLY A 107 -7.19 -1.41 -15.27
N VAL A 108 -7.63 -0.32 -14.62
CA VAL A 108 -6.89 0.93 -14.59
C VAL A 108 -5.64 0.78 -13.73
N THR A 109 -4.49 1.11 -14.31
CA THR A 109 -3.19 1.20 -13.63
C THR A 109 -2.77 2.67 -13.53
N LYS A 110 -2.36 3.10 -12.34
CA LYS A 110 -1.73 4.41 -12.11
C LYS A 110 -0.26 4.20 -11.76
N THR A 111 0.60 5.05 -12.29
CA THR A 111 2.06 4.97 -12.11
C THR A 111 2.56 6.26 -11.49
N PHE A 112 3.44 6.15 -10.51
CA PHE A 112 3.97 7.27 -9.74
C PHE A 112 5.46 7.04 -9.43
N PRO A 113 6.21 8.10 -9.08
CA PRO A 113 7.57 7.94 -8.57
C PRO A 113 7.53 7.33 -7.15
N VAL A 114 8.48 6.44 -6.86
CA VAL A 114 8.57 5.69 -5.58
C VAL A 114 8.69 6.63 -4.37
N GLU A 115 9.44 7.71 -4.51
CA GLU A 115 9.65 8.75 -3.48
C GLU A 115 8.34 9.38 -2.98
N ALA A 116 7.28 9.41 -3.79
CA ALA A 116 5.96 9.87 -3.37
C ALA A 116 5.32 9.01 -2.28
N PHE A 117 5.91 7.86 -1.94
CA PHE A 117 5.46 6.94 -0.90
C PHE A 117 6.55 6.67 0.15
N ALA A 118 7.56 7.54 0.24
CA ALA A 118 8.56 7.50 1.30
C ALA A 118 7.94 7.89 2.66
N LEU A 119 8.63 7.55 3.75
CA LEU A 119 8.20 7.99 5.09
C LEU A 119 8.23 9.52 5.20
N GLY A 120 7.16 10.10 5.71
CA GLY A 120 7.09 11.52 6.06
C GLY A 120 6.72 12.49 4.92
N GLN A 121 6.33 11.98 3.74
CA GLN A 121 5.80 12.83 2.65
C GLN A 121 4.41 13.42 2.95
#